data_AF-A0A9W6PNQ3-F1
#
_entry.id   AF-A0A9W6PNQ3-F1
#
_cell.length_a   1.000
_cell.length_b   1.000
_cell.length_c   1.000
_cell.angle_alpha   90.00
_cell.angle_beta   90.00
_cell.angle_gamma   90.00
#
_symmetry.space_group_name_H-M   'P 1'
#
loop_
_entity.id
_entity.type
_entity.pdbx_description
1 polymer ?
#
loop_
_entity_poly.entity_id
_entity_poly.type
_entity_poly.pdbx_seq_one_letter_code
_entity_poly.pdbx_strand_id
1 'polypeptide(L)'
;MVMTEMSVGQDPKSVAASLEGTMPWLAPVGLAAEALAALDRPLLAWIQDPEYNEFDSAEFYADRKAAGDKLSKLERRIAKLPPRQSWRMERVWSPDEESSEAYDAAYEQGAVTIGDRVLHPRDLDAYATIAYALAGLREDDGFGDDEDGLGDVDPEDLDAALEWARAGVCVLQQSLPFPFTDVLLYSELDNRPAHRVLFAYADLLRRRDAKAAEAWFTALVYLNPNDNVGARFIAPGGPDPIF
;
A
#
# COMPACT_ATOMS: atom_id res chain seq x y z
N MET A 1 -19.69 1.82 -20.91
CA MET A 1 -20.37 2.73 -19.96
C MET A 1 -21.48 1.93 -19.29
N VAL A 2 -21.14 1.25 -18.19
CA VAL A 2 -22.14 0.62 -17.30
C VAL A 2 -21.85 1.24 -15.93
N MET A 3 -22.53 2.35 -15.67
CA MET A 3 -22.67 2.88 -14.32
C MET A 3 -23.97 2.31 -13.75
N THR A 4 -23.89 1.98 -12.46
CA THR A 4 -25.01 1.93 -11.49
C THR A 4 -25.93 0.71 -11.53
N GLU A 5 -25.59 -0.28 -10.70
CA GLU A 5 -26.57 -0.86 -9.76
C GLU A 5 -26.06 -0.62 -8.34
N MET A 6 -26.19 0.63 -7.87
CA MET A 6 -26.20 0.86 -6.43
C MET A 6 -27.55 0.38 -5.91
N SER A 7 -27.51 -0.71 -5.15
CA SER A 7 -28.64 -1.26 -4.39
C SER A 7 -29.36 -0.15 -3.61
N VAL A 8 -30.60 0.11 -4.01
CA VAL A 8 -31.51 1.06 -3.35
C VAL A 8 -31.89 0.48 -1.98
N GLY A 9 -31.47 1.12 -0.89
CA GLY A 9 -32.03 0.89 0.45
C GLY A 9 -31.07 0.51 1.58
N GLN A 10 -29.75 0.50 1.37
CA GLN A 10 -28.82 0.30 2.48
C GLN A 10 -28.58 1.60 3.26
N ASP A 11 -28.60 1.52 4.60
CA ASP A 11 -28.23 2.63 5.49
C ASP A 11 -26.80 3.07 5.14
N PRO A 12 -26.53 4.37 4.89
CA PRO A 12 -25.18 4.88 4.65
C PRO A 12 -24.12 4.36 5.65
N LYS A 13 -24.49 4.11 6.91
CA LYS A 13 -23.59 3.48 7.89
C LYS A 13 -23.27 2.03 7.58
N SER A 14 -24.23 1.26 7.08
CA SER A 14 -24.01 -0.13 6.64
C SER A 14 -23.15 -0.20 5.39
N VAL A 15 -23.31 0.73 4.45
CA VAL A 15 -22.47 0.82 3.24
C VAL A 15 -21.04 1.23 3.62
N ALA A 16 -20.88 2.22 4.48
CA ALA A 16 -19.57 2.63 4.97
C ALA A 16 -18.87 1.51 5.76
N ALA A 17 -19.60 0.75 6.58
CA ALA A 17 -19.05 -0.40 7.30
C ALA A 17 -18.65 -1.55 6.37
N SER A 18 -19.39 -1.79 5.27
CA SER A 18 -19.03 -2.81 4.28
C SER A 18 -17.81 -2.44 3.42
N LEU A 19 -17.45 -1.16 3.38
CA LEU A 19 -16.30 -0.65 2.62
C LEU A 19 -15.09 -0.36 3.51
N GLU A 20 -15.24 -0.36 4.84
CA GLU A 20 -14.15 -0.09 5.77
C GLU A 20 -13.01 -1.10 5.59
N GLY A 21 -11.79 -0.59 5.37
CA GLY A 21 -10.60 -1.42 5.16
C GLY A 21 -10.47 -2.02 3.76
N THR A 22 -11.43 -1.77 2.86
CA THR A 22 -11.24 -2.04 1.42
C THR A 22 -10.16 -1.11 0.88
N MET A 23 -9.22 -1.65 0.10
CA MET A 23 -8.20 -0.82 -0.55
C MET A 23 -8.86 0.21 -1.48
N PRO A 24 -8.63 1.53 -1.30
CA PRO A 24 -9.14 2.53 -2.22
C PRO A 24 -8.56 2.32 -3.63
N TRP A 25 -9.32 2.62 -4.67
CA TRP A 25 -8.92 2.37 -6.06
C TRP A 25 -8.68 3.67 -6.82
N LEU A 26 -7.58 3.75 -7.57
CA LEU A 26 -7.19 4.94 -8.31
C LEU A 26 -7.49 4.78 -9.79
N ALA A 27 -8.02 5.85 -10.40
CA ALA A 27 -8.10 5.93 -11.85
C ALA A 27 -6.68 6.13 -12.43
N PRO A 28 -6.28 5.34 -13.45
CA PRO A 28 -4.98 5.45 -14.08
C PRO A 28 -4.98 6.61 -15.08
N VAL A 29 -4.62 7.80 -14.61
CA VAL A 29 -4.51 9.02 -15.41
C VAL A 29 -3.09 9.58 -15.31
N GLY A 30 -2.70 10.44 -16.25
CA GLY A 30 -1.38 11.06 -16.23
C GLY A 30 -0.26 10.03 -16.27
N LEU A 31 0.72 10.18 -15.37
CA LEU A 31 1.87 9.30 -15.28
C LEU A 31 1.48 7.84 -14.99
N ALA A 32 0.39 7.62 -14.26
CA ALA A 32 -0.11 6.27 -14.01
C ALA A 32 -0.56 5.57 -15.29
N ALA A 33 -1.19 6.29 -16.24
CA ALA A 33 -1.57 5.71 -17.53
C ALA A 33 -0.34 5.33 -18.36
N GLU A 34 0.71 6.15 -18.30
CA GLU A 34 1.98 5.88 -18.98
C GLU A 34 2.70 4.67 -18.39
N ALA A 35 2.82 4.59 -17.07
CA ALA A 35 3.40 3.45 -16.37
C ALA A 35 2.67 2.14 -16.70
N LEU A 36 1.34 2.17 -16.76
CA LEU A 36 0.56 1.00 -17.14
C LEU A 36 0.74 0.60 -18.62
N ALA A 37 0.90 1.57 -19.52
CA ALA A 37 1.17 1.30 -20.93
C ALA A 37 2.57 0.75 -21.17
N ALA A 38 3.52 1.04 -20.26
CA ALA A 38 4.88 0.54 -20.27
C ALA A 38 5.02 -0.91 -19.77
N LEU A 39 3.98 -1.46 -19.11
CA LEU A 39 3.98 -2.85 -18.67
C LEU A 39 3.89 -3.81 -19.86
N ASP A 40 4.82 -4.76 -19.93
CA ASP A 40 4.73 -5.92 -20.82
C ASP A 40 3.59 -6.87 -20.41
N ARG A 41 3.32 -6.92 -19.09
CA ARG A 41 2.18 -7.57 -18.45
C ARG A 41 2.00 -7.02 -17.03
N PRO A 42 0.82 -7.20 -16.41
CA PRO A 42 0.66 -6.94 -14.97
C PRO A 42 1.65 -7.74 -14.13
N LEU A 43 1.93 -7.27 -12.91
CA LEU A 43 2.63 -8.09 -11.92
C LEU A 43 1.82 -9.37 -11.67
N LEU A 44 2.50 -10.49 -11.44
CA LEU A 44 1.79 -11.68 -10.98
C LEU A 44 1.30 -11.45 -9.54
N ALA A 45 0.05 -11.82 -9.28
CA ALA A 45 -0.51 -11.91 -7.94
C ALA A 45 -1.17 -13.28 -7.79
N TRP A 46 -0.90 -13.98 -6.70
CA TRP A 46 -1.47 -15.30 -6.47
C TRP A 46 -1.77 -15.56 -5.00
N ILE A 47 -2.89 -16.23 -4.77
CA ILE A 47 -3.29 -16.75 -3.47
C ILE A 47 -2.31 -17.87 -3.10
N GLN A 48 -1.77 -17.82 -1.90
CA GLN A 48 -1.00 -18.95 -1.35
C GLN A 48 -1.96 -20.11 -1.03
N ASP A 49 -1.46 -21.34 -0.81
CA ASP A 49 -2.32 -22.49 -0.54
C ASP A 49 -3.35 -22.17 0.57
N PRO A 50 -4.66 -22.12 0.26
CA PRO A 50 -5.69 -21.68 1.21
C PRO A 50 -5.78 -22.56 2.46
N GLU A 51 -5.36 -23.82 2.38
CA GLU A 51 -5.35 -24.71 3.55
C GLU A 51 -4.36 -24.24 4.63
N TYR A 52 -3.31 -23.52 4.24
CA TYR A 52 -2.20 -23.14 5.13
C TYR A 52 -1.96 -21.64 5.24
N ASN A 53 -2.60 -20.81 4.40
CA ASN A 53 -2.25 -19.40 4.24
C ASN A 53 -3.48 -18.47 4.31
N GLU A 54 -4.46 -18.83 5.12
CA GLU A 54 -5.48 -17.89 5.58
C GLU A 54 -4.96 -17.12 6.79
N PHE A 55 -5.18 -15.80 6.80
CA PHE A 55 -4.88 -14.96 7.93
C PHE A 55 -6.10 -14.85 8.85
N ASP A 56 -6.07 -15.54 9.98
CA ASP A 56 -7.09 -15.42 11.03
C ASP A 56 -6.80 -14.18 11.89
N SER A 57 -7.57 -13.13 11.65
CA SER A 57 -7.45 -11.88 12.42
C SER A 57 -7.89 -12.06 13.88
N ALA A 58 -8.85 -12.95 14.17
CA ALA A 58 -9.31 -13.19 15.52
C ALA A 58 -8.25 -13.91 16.35
N GLU A 59 -7.60 -14.92 15.78
CA GLU A 59 -6.47 -15.62 16.40
C GLU A 59 -5.30 -14.66 16.67
N PHE A 60 -4.84 -13.94 15.64
CA PHE A 60 -3.73 -12.99 15.76
C PHE A 60 -3.94 -11.97 16.89
N TYR A 61 -5.13 -11.36 16.98
CA TYR A 61 -5.42 -10.38 18.02
C TYR A 61 -5.75 -11.00 19.38
N ALA A 62 -6.18 -12.26 19.43
CA ALA A 62 -6.32 -12.99 20.69
C ALA A 62 -4.96 -13.21 21.35
N ASP A 63 -3.95 -13.57 20.57
CA ASP A 63 -2.57 -13.75 21.05
C ASP A 63 -1.98 -12.45 21.57
N ARG A 64 -2.13 -11.34 20.84
CA ARG A 64 -1.70 -10.02 21.31
C ARG A 64 -2.38 -9.63 22.62
N LYS A 65 -3.69 -9.88 22.73
CA LYS A 65 -4.42 -9.62 23.97
C LYS A 65 -3.94 -10.51 25.13
N ALA A 66 -3.63 -11.77 24.86
CA ALA A 66 -3.05 -12.68 25.85
C ALA A 66 -1.65 -12.25 26.31
N ALA A 67 -0.87 -11.63 25.41
CA ALA A 67 0.41 -11.00 25.72
C ALA A 67 0.28 -9.69 26.54
N GLY A 68 -0.94 -9.19 26.75
CA GLY A 68 -1.23 -8.00 27.56
C GLY A 68 -1.46 -6.72 26.75
N ASP A 69 -1.46 -6.78 25.41
CA ASP A 69 -1.65 -5.62 24.56
C ASP A 69 -3.07 -5.05 24.69
N LYS A 70 -3.16 -3.71 24.74
CA LYS A 70 -4.43 -2.99 24.62
C LYS A 70 -4.73 -2.74 23.15
N LEU A 71 -5.67 -3.50 22.60
CA LEU A 71 -6.13 -3.30 21.24
C LEU A 71 -6.87 -1.96 21.08
N SER A 72 -6.48 -1.18 20.09
CA SER A 72 -7.13 0.05 19.65
C SER A 72 -8.55 -0.20 19.10
N LYS A 73 -9.28 0.87 18.79
CA LYS A 73 -10.64 0.73 18.23
C LYS A 73 -10.59 0.08 16.85
N LEU A 74 -9.58 0.38 16.04
CA LEU A 74 -9.35 -0.16 14.70
C LEU A 74 -9.01 -1.64 14.76
N GLU A 75 -8.04 -2.03 15.58
CA GLU A 75 -7.63 -3.42 15.77
C GLU A 75 -8.78 -4.30 16.27
N ARG A 76 -9.61 -3.78 17.19
CA ARG A 76 -10.84 -4.48 17.63
C ARG A 76 -11.89 -4.68 16.53
N ARG A 77 -11.87 -3.87 15.46
CA ARG A 77 -12.74 -4.08 14.29
C ARG A 77 -12.15 -5.16 13.38
N ILE A 78 -10.85 -5.10 13.11
CA ILE A 78 -10.13 -6.09 12.30
C ILE A 78 -10.20 -7.48 12.93
N ALA A 79 -10.09 -7.59 14.26
CA ALA A 79 -10.22 -8.86 15.00
C ALA A 79 -11.59 -9.57 14.84
N LYS A 80 -12.60 -8.92 14.26
CA LYS A 80 -13.93 -9.50 14.02
C LYS A 80 -14.14 -9.94 12.58
N LEU A 81 -13.16 -9.71 11.70
CA LEU A 81 -13.23 -10.16 10.32
C LEU A 81 -13.14 -11.68 10.26
N PRO A 82 -13.77 -12.32 9.27
CA PRO A 82 -13.49 -13.72 8.98
C PRO A 82 -12.02 -13.91 8.58
N PRO A 83 -11.50 -15.14 8.56
CA PRO A 83 -10.23 -15.45 7.92
C PRO A 83 -10.18 -14.92 6.48
N ARG A 84 -9.02 -14.40 6.07
CA ARG A 84 -8.81 -13.75 4.77
C ARG A 84 -7.67 -14.41 4.01
N GLN A 85 -7.76 -14.42 2.69
CA GLN A 85 -6.73 -15.09 1.88
C GLN A 85 -5.44 -14.27 1.89
N SER A 86 -4.30 -14.97 2.00
CA SER A 86 -2.99 -14.32 1.85
C SER A 86 -2.53 -14.35 0.41
N TRP A 87 -2.34 -13.16 -0.16
CA TRP A 87 -1.84 -12.96 -1.51
C TRP A 87 -0.35 -12.68 -1.49
N ARG A 88 0.34 -13.19 -2.52
CA ARG A 88 1.73 -12.86 -2.81
C ARG A 88 1.84 -12.15 -4.14
N MET A 89 2.68 -11.13 -4.17
CA MET A 89 3.02 -10.37 -5.35
C MET A 89 4.33 -10.89 -5.97
N GLU A 90 4.43 -10.74 -7.29
CA GLU A 90 5.69 -10.87 -8.01
C GLU A 90 6.74 -9.93 -7.43
N ARG A 91 7.99 -10.39 -7.38
CA ARG A 91 9.12 -9.62 -6.87
C ARG A 91 9.97 -9.14 -8.04
N VAL A 92 9.98 -7.83 -8.23
CA VAL A 92 10.91 -7.11 -9.09
C VAL A 92 11.42 -5.95 -8.24
N TRP A 93 12.72 -5.86 -8.04
CA TRP A 93 13.36 -4.86 -7.20
C TRP A 93 14.57 -4.27 -7.91
N SER A 94 14.90 -3.05 -7.55
CA SER A 94 16.11 -2.40 -8.05
C SER A 94 17.34 -3.23 -7.65
N PRO A 95 18.29 -3.46 -8.58
CA PRO A 95 19.53 -4.15 -8.26
C PRO A 95 20.32 -3.48 -7.13
N ASP A 96 20.98 -4.29 -6.32
CA ASP A 96 21.85 -3.90 -5.22
C ASP A 96 23.20 -4.64 -5.27
N GLU A 97 24.08 -4.39 -4.30
CA GLU A 97 25.42 -5.01 -4.24
C GLU A 97 25.39 -6.55 -4.11
N GLU A 98 24.26 -7.12 -3.69
CA GLU A 98 24.06 -8.56 -3.55
C GLU A 98 23.43 -9.21 -4.79
N SER A 99 23.00 -8.38 -5.75
CA SER A 99 22.35 -8.83 -6.96
C SER A 99 23.36 -9.51 -7.90
N SER A 100 22.90 -10.60 -8.54
CA SER A 100 23.74 -11.30 -9.52
C SER A 100 23.77 -10.53 -10.84
N GLU A 101 24.89 -10.57 -11.57
CA GLU A 101 25.00 -9.96 -12.92
C GLU A 101 23.85 -10.35 -13.88
N ALA A 102 23.35 -11.58 -13.77
CA ALA A 102 22.23 -12.06 -14.58
C ALA A 102 20.90 -11.38 -14.22
N TYR A 103 20.70 -11.03 -12.94
CA TYR A 103 19.55 -10.28 -12.47
C TYR A 103 19.64 -8.83 -12.94
N ASP A 104 20.80 -8.20 -12.77
CA ASP A 104 21.04 -6.81 -13.19
C ASP A 104 20.76 -6.65 -14.68
N ALA A 105 21.32 -7.54 -15.51
CA ALA A 105 21.09 -7.52 -16.95
C ALA A 105 19.60 -7.73 -17.32
N ALA A 106 18.88 -8.59 -16.58
CA ALA A 106 17.45 -8.80 -16.79
C ALA A 106 16.62 -7.57 -16.37
N TYR A 107 17.00 -6.92 -15.26
CA TYR A 107 16.38 -5.68 -14.80
C TYR A 107 16.58 -4.56 -15.83
N GLU A 108 17.82 -4.34 -16.27
CA GLU A 108 18.17 -3.33 -17.28
C GLU A 108 17.46 -3.58 -18.61
N GLN A 109 17.33 -4.85 -19.02
CA GLN A 109 16.62 -5.21 -20.25
C GLN A 109 15.11 -4.87 -20.17
N GLY A 110 14.52 -4.96 -18.98
CA GLY A 110 13.12 -4.60 -18.73
C GLY A 110 12.91 -3.12 -18.39
N ALA A 111 13.97 -2.34 -18.19
CA ALA A 111 13.89 -0.94 -17.86
C ALA A 111 13.50 -0.09 -19.08
N VAL A 112 12.60 0.86 -18.86
CA VAL A 112 12.10 1.78 -19.90
C VAL A 112 11.95 3.19 -19.32
N THR A 113 11.78 4.18 -20.19
CA THR A 113 11.48 5.54 -19.76
C THR A 113 9.99 5.68 -19.46
N ILE A 114 9.67 6.13 -18.25
CA ILE A 114 8.32 6.53 -17.82
C ILE A 114 8.45 7.96 -17.29
N GLY A 115 7.69 8.90 -17.85
CA GLY A 115 7.86 10.32 -17.60
C GLY A 115 9.28 10.75 -17.99
N ASP A 116 10.04 11.20 -17.00
CA ASP A 116 11.42 11.68 -17.15
C ASP A 116 12.47 10.72 -16.56
N ARG A 117 12.07 9.51 -16.12
CA ARG A 117 12.98 8.57 -15.43
C ARG A 117 13.00 7.20 -16.08
N VAL A 118 14.11 6.50 -15.89
CA VAL A 118 14.31 5.11 -16.33
C VAL A 118 14.17 4.19 -15.13
N LEU A 119 13.27 3.22 -15.23
CA LEU A 119 13.04 2.18 -14.22
C LEU A 119 12.41 0.94 -14.87
N HIS A 120 12.45 -0.19 -14.16
CA HIS A 120 11.65 -1.35 -14.55
C HIS A 120 10.18 -1.10 -14.17
N PRO A 121 9.20 -1.13 -15.11
CA PRO A 121 7.81 -0.75 -14.82
C PRO A 121 7.11 -1.54 -13.71
N ARG A 122 7.56 -2.78 -13.47
CA ARG A 122 7.08 -3.68 -12.40
C ARG A 122 7.77 -3.52 -11.04
N ASP A 123 8.80 -2.68 -10.93
CA ASP A 123 9.51 -2.42 -9.68
C ASP A 123 8.73 -1.38 -8.85
N LEU A 124 7.94 -1.85 -7.88
CA LEU A 124 7.09 -0.99 -7.05
C LEU A 124 7.90 -0.08 -6.11
N ASP A 125 9.05 -0.56 -5.62
CA ASP A 125 9.90 0.22 -4.71
C ASP A 125 10.53 1.40 -5.45
N ALA A 126 10.91 1.24 -6.73
CA ALA A 126 11.40 2.35 -7.54
C ALA A 126 10.40 3.53 -7.61
N TYR A 127 9.10 3.27 -7.72
CA TYR A 127 8.09 4.35 -7.68
C TYR A 127 8.04 5.06 -6.33
N ALA A 128 8.10 4.30 -5.22
CA ALA A 128 8.09 4.87 -3.86
C ALA A 128 9.34 5.72 -3.60
N THR A 129 10.51 5.19 -3.95
CA THR A 129 11.80 5.89 -3.84
C THR A 129 11.82 7.17 -4.67
N ILE A 130 11.36 7.12 -5.92
CA ILE A 130 11.28 8.31 -6.79
C ILE A 130 10.33 9.35 -6.20
N ALA A 131 9.15 8.93 -5.72
CA ALA A 131 8.15 9.83 -5.16
C ALA A 131 8.70 10.57 -3.94
N TYR A 132 9.33 9.88 -2.98
CA TYR A 132 9.93 10.54 -1.82
C TYR A 132 11.10 11.44 -2.20
N ALA A 133 11.96 11.00 -3.13
CA ALA A 133 13.08 11.81 -3.60
C ALA A 133 12.60 13.14 -4.25
N LEU A 134 11.50 13.10 -5.01
CA LEU A 134 10.89 14.30 -5.57
C LEU A 134 10.33 15.23 -4.49
N ALA A 135 9.73 14.68 -3.43
CA ALA A 135 9.25 15.47 -2.30
C ALA A 135 10.37 15.99 -1.37
N GLY A 136 11.65 15.69 -1.65
CA GLY A 136 12.77 16.02 -0.76
C GLY A 136 12.74 15.26 0.57
N LEU A 137 12.00 14.16 0.64
CA LEU A 137 11.84 13.32 1.82
C LEU A 137 12.77 12.11 1.72
N ARG A 138 13.28 11.65 2.86
CA ARG A 138 13.84 10.29 2.94
C ARG A 138 12.69 9.30 2.98
N GLU A 139 12.91 8.14 2.37
CA GLU A 139 12.04 6.99 2.57
C GLU A 139 12.25 6.53 4.03
N ASP A 140 11.42 7.04 4.93
CA ASP A 140 11.46 6.69 6.35
C ASP A 140 10.79 5.32 6.52
N ASP A 141 11.49 4.39 7.18
CA ASP A 141 10.98 3.06 7.53
C ASP A 141 10.02 3.10 8.75
N GLY A 142 9.61 4.30 9.16
CA GLY A 142 8.59 4.53 10.17
C GLY A 142 9.13 4.50 11.60
N PHE A 143 10.45 4.64 11.76
CA PHE A 143 11.14 4.67 13.06
C PHE A 143 12.12 5.83 13.21
N GLY A 144 12.06 6.85 12.34
CA GLY A 144 12.79 8.10 12.52
C GLY A 144 12.22 8.94 13.67
N ASP A 145 13.06 9.18 14.69
CA ASP A 145 12.85 10.08 15.83
C ASP A 145 12.94 11.57 15.41
N ASP A 146 12.57 11.89 14.18
CA ASP A 146 12.61 13.25 13.68
C ASP A 146 11.37 13.99 14.21
N GLU A 147 11.57 14.64 15.36
CA GLU A 147 10.72 15.65 16.00
C GLU A 147 10.35 16.84 15.07
N ASP A 148 10.77 16.83 13.80
CA ASP A 148 10.50 17.86 12.81
C ASP A 148 9.29 17.44 11.97
N GLY A 149 8.10 17.85 12.43
CA GLY A 149 6.82 17.56 11.81
C GLY A 149 6.79 17.84 10.31
N LEU A 150 6.02 17.02 9.57
CA LEU A 150 5.64 17.19 8.15
C LEU A 150 6.46 18.28 7.47
N GLY A 151 7.73 18.00 7.16
CA GLY A 151 8.64 19.01 6.62
C GLY A 151 7.97 19.78 5.47
N ASP A 152 8.20 21.08 5.40
CA ASP A 152 7.63 21.92 4.35
C ASP A 152 8.09 21.39 2.98
N VAL A 153 7.21 20.64 2.31
CA VAL A 153 7.40 20.18 0.93
C VAL A 153 6.84 21.25 0.00
N ASP A 154 7.62 21.65 -1.01
CA ASP A 154 7.13 22.56 -2.05
C ASP A 154 5.88 21.95 -2.71
N PRO A 155 4.78 22.71 -2.89
CA PRO A 155 3.57 22.19 -3.53
C PRO A 155 3.81 21.54 -4.90
N GLU A 156 4.69 22.10 -5.73
CA GLU A 156 4.98 21.55 -7.07
C GLU A 156 5.73 20.21 -6.97
N ASP A 157 6.69 20.12 -6.07
CA ASP A 157 7.42 18.88 -5.76
C ASP A 157 6.48 17.82 -5.18
N LEU A 158 5.52 18.23 -4.36
CA LEU A 158 4.48 17.35 -3.81
C LEU A 158 3.51 16.84 -4.90
N ASP A 159 3.12 17.68 -5.87
CA ASP A 159 2.32 17.27 -7.03
C ASP A 159 3.06 16.19 -7.84
N ALA A 160 4.34 16.42 -8.16
CA ALA A 160 5.16 15.47 -8.90
C ALA A 160 5.35 14.16 -8.12
N ALA A 161 5.65 14.24 -6.83
CA ALA A 161 5.78 13.08 -5.95
C ALA A 161 4.50 12.24 -5.90
N LEU A 162 3.34 12.91 -5.77
CA LEU A 162 2.05 12.24 -5.76
C LEU A 162 1.73 11.53 -7.07
N GLU A 163 2.07 12.10 -8.22
CA GLU A 163 1.89 11.44 -9.52
C GLU A 163 2.74 10.15 -9.64
N TRP A 164 3.98 10.16 -9.15
CA TRP A 164 4.84 8.98 -9.11
C TRP A 164 4.33 7.90 -8.15
N ALA A 165 3.94 8.27 -6.93
CA ALA A 165 3.35 7.32 -5.99
C ALA A 165 2.03 6.75 -6.52
N ARG A 166 1.19 7.59 -7.14
CA ARG A 166 -0.06 7.18 -7.80
C ARG A 166 0.21 6.16 -8.90
N ALA A 167 1.23 6.38 -9.72
CA ALA A 167 1.62 5.46 -10.80
C ALA A 167 1.97 4.08 -10.24
N GLY A 168 2.80 4.02 -9.21
CA GLY A 168 3.15 2.76 -8.55
C GLY A 168 1.94 2.05 -7.92
N VAL A 169 1.03 2.79 -7.28
CA VAL A 169 -0.23 2.20 -6.76
C VAL A 169 -1.10 1.65 -7.89
N CYS A 170 -1.23 2.35 -9.03
CA CYS A 170 -1.98 1.84 -10.18
C CYS A 170 -1.34 0.58 -10.78
N VAL A 171 0.00 0.51 -10.83
CA VAL A 171 0.74 -0.70 -11.25
C VAL A 171 0.42 -1.89 -10.35
N LEU A 172 0.43 -1.70 -9.02
CA LEU A 172 0.02 -2.73 -8.06
C LEU A 172 -1.45 -3.14 -8.27
N GLN A 173 -2.34 -2.17 -8.43
CA GLN A 173 -3.79 -2.39 -8.53
C GLN A 173 -4.20 -3.21 -9.75
N GLN A 174 -3.48 -3.10 -10.88
CA GLN A 174 -3.78 -3.91 -12.07
C GLN A 174 -3.66 -5.42 -11.84
N SER A 175 -2.96 -5.84 -10.80
CA SER A 175 -2.71 -7.24 -10.49
C SER A 175 -3.69 -7.81 -9.46
N LEU A 176 -4.49 -6.97 -8.81
CA LEU A 176 -5.37 -7.39 -7.70
C LEU A 176 -6.85 -7.36 -8.13
N PRO A 177 -7.71 -8.24 -7.58
CA PRO A 177 -9.14 -8.17 -7.83
C PRO A 177 -9.74 -6.90 -7.23
N PHE A 178 -10.73 -6.32 -7.92
CA PHE A 178 -11.52 -5.20 -7.42
C PHE A 178 -12.91 -5.67 -6.93
N PRO A 179 -13.34 -5.30 -5.72
CA PRO A 179 -12.55 -4.68 -4.65
C PRO A 179 -11.56 -5.66 -4.01
N PHE A 180 -10.44 -5.16 -3.48
CA PHE A 180 -9.49 -5.97 -2.72
C PHE A 180 -9.73 -5.82 -1.22
N THR A 181 -10.04 -6.94 -0.56
CA THR A 181 -10.36 -7.01 0.88
C THR A 181 -9.53 -8.02 1.66
N ASP A 182 -8.66 -8.75 0.96
CA ASP A 182 -7.79 -9.79 1.49
C ASP A 182 -6.51 -9.20 2.10
N VAL A 183 -5.51 -10.03 2.43
CA VAL A 183 -4.25 -9.58 3.01
C VAL A 183 -3.07 -9.73 2.06
N LEU A 184 -2.15 -8.78 2.17
CA LEU A 184 -0.83 -8.79 1.54
C LEU A 184 0.19 -8.81 2.67
N LEU A 185 0.54 -9.96 3.22
CA LEU A 185 1.40 -10.00 4.40
C LEU A 185 2.84 -9.58 4.06
N TYR A 186 3.40 -8.64 4.83
CA TYR A 186 4.70 -7.96 4.62
C TYR A 186 5.89 -8.89 4.93
N SER A 187 5.88 -9.55 6.08
CA SER A 187 7.04 -10.28 6.62
C SER A 187 7.09 -11.73 6.19
N GLU A 188 5.93 -12.33 5.93
CA GLU A 188 5.76 -13.74 5.63
C GLU A 188 5.90 -14.02 4.14
N LEU A 189 5.39 -13.12 3.30
CA LEU A 189 5.32 -13.29 1.84
C LEU A 189 6.16 -12.29 1.06
N ASP A 190 6.85 -11.38 1.77
CA ASP A 190 7.75 -10.38 1.20
C ASP A 190 7.01 -9.40 0.26
N ASN A 191 5.78 -9.02 0.62
CA ASN A 191 4.99 -8.00 -0.11
C ASN A 191 5.42 -6.56 0.23
N ARG A 192 6.64 -6.37 0.74
CA ARG A 192 7.13 -5.07 1.22
C ARG A 192 7.01 -3.96 0.17
N PRO A 193 7.33 -4.19 -1.12
CA PRO A 193 7.19 -3.15 -2.13
C PRO A 193 5.74 -2.69 -2.35
N ALA A 194 4.76 -3.59 -2.19
CA ALA A 194 3.34 -3.22 -2.27
C ALA A 194 2.93 -2.31 -1.11
N HIS A 195 3.43 -2.57 0.11
CA HIS A 195 3.16 -1.70 1.27
C HIS A 195 3.86 -0.36 1.18
N ARG A 196 5.14 -0.36 0.77
CA ARG A 196 5.92 0.87 0.63
C ARG A 196 5.30 1.83 -0.37
N VAL A 197 4.86 1.35 -1.54
CA VAL A 197 4.24 2.21 -2.55
C VAL A 197 2.87 2.74 -2.09
N LEU A 198 2.06 1.90 -1.42
CA LEU A 198 0.78 2.32 -0.85
C LEU A 198 0.96 3.34 0.27
N PHE A 199 1.96 3.14 1.14
CA PHE A 199 2.27 4.05 2.23
C PHE A 199 2.85 5.36 1.71
N ALA A 200 3.75 5.34 0.73
CA ALA A 200 4.27 6.54 0.08
C ALA A 200 3.13 7.40 -0.48
N TYR A 201 2.18 6.78 -1.19
CA TYR A 201 1.00 7.50 -1.66
C TYR A 201 0.15 8.07 -0.51
N ALA A 202 -0.12 7.28 0.54
CA ALA A 202 -0.90 7.73 1.70
C ALA A 202 -0.22 8.90 2.44
N ASP A 203 1.09 8.81 2.64
CA ASP A 203 1.88 9.79 3.39
C ASP A 203 2.04 11.11 2.63
N LEU A 204 2.31 11.05 1.33
CA LEU A 204 2.30 12.24 0.46
C LEU A 204 0.89 12.83 0.35
N LEU A 205 -0.15 12.00 0.24
CA LEU A 205 -1.53 12.48 0.19
C LEU A 205 -1.90 13.17 1.49
N ARG A 206 -1.43 12.67 2.65
CA ARG A 206 -1.70 13.27 3.96
C ARG A 206 -1.18 14.70 4.08
N ARG A 207 -0.05 15.01 3.43
CA ARG A 207 0.52 16.38 3.36
C ARG A 207 -0.36 17.33 2.56
N ARG A 208 -1.10 16.82 1.58
CA ARG A 208 -2.07 17.59 0.77
C ARG A 208 -3.44 17.68 1.43
N ASP A 209 -3.98 16.53 1.81
CA ASP A 209 -5.29 16.35 2.39
C ASP A 209 -5.24 15.16 3.37
N ALA A 210 -5.03 15.49 4.65
CA ALA A 210 -4.98 14.51 5.73
C ALA A 210 -6.27 13.67 5.82
N LYS A 211 -7.42 14.25 5.47
CA LYS A 211 -8.70 13.54 5.54
C LYS A 211 -8.82 12.50 4.43
N ALA A 212 -8.38 12.84 3.23
CA ALA A 212 -8.36 11.91 2.10
C ALA A 212 -7.41 10.71 2.34
N ALA A 213 -6.32 10.91 3.08
CA ALA A 213 -5.35 9.87 3.40
C ALA A 213 -5.83 8.83 4.43
N GLU A 214 -6.81 9.16 5.28
CA GLU A 214 -7.30 8.27 6.34
C GLU A 214 -7.74 6.89 5.83
N ALA A 215 -8.39 6.84 4.67
CA ALA A 215 -8.86 5.58 4.08
C ALA A 215 -7.70 4.68 3.63
N TRP A 216 -6.59 5.28 3.19
CA TRP A 216 -5.38 4.56 2.78
C TRP A 216 -4.64 3.97 3.98
N PHE A 217 -4.43 4.76 5.04
CA PHE A 217 -3.84 4.22 6.27
C PHE A 217 -4.71 3.14 6.89
N THR A 218 -6.03 3.31 6.89
CA THR A 218 -6.96 2.26 7.34
C THR A 218 -6.79 0.99 6.51
N ALA A 219 -6.76 1.10 5.18
CA ALA A 219 -6.57 -0.05 4.30
C ALA A 219 -5.22 -0.75 4.54
N LEU A 220 -4.12 -0.02 4.73
CA LEU A 220 -2.81 -0.60 5.03
C LEU A 220 -2.82 -1.48 6.29
N VAL A 221 -3.52 -1.06 7.35
CA VAL A 221 -3.68 -1.89 8.57
C VAL A 221 -4.51 -3.14 8.30
N TYR A 222 -5.51 -3.06 7.42
CA TYR A 222 -6.29 -4.24 7.01
C TYR A 222 -5.47 -5.18 6.14
N LEU A 223 -4.69 -4.65 5.19
CA LEU A 223 -3.86 -5.41 4.26
C LEU A 223 -2.76 -6.18 4.99
N ASN A 224 -2.17 -5.60 6.03
CA ASN A 224 -1.27 -6.33 6.92
C ASN A 224 -1.44 -5.91 8.39
N PRO A 225 -2.24 -6.65 9.17
CA PRO A 225 -2.41 -6.39 10.60
C PRO A 225 -1.13 -6.56 11.41
N ASN A 226 -0.19 -7.40 10.96
CA ASN A 226 1.05 -7.70 11.67
C ASN A 226 2.06 -6.56 11.54
N ASP A 227 2.35 -6.14 10.30
CA ASP A 227 3.34 -5.11 9.98
C ASP A 227 2.84 -4.19 8.85
N ASN A 228 2.36 -3.01 9.22
CA ASN A 228 1.70 -2.06 8.32
C ASN A 228 2.52 -0.77 8.21
N VAL A 229 3.85 -0.85 8.31
CA VAL A 229 4.76 0.29 8.12
C VAL A 229 4.36 1.52 8.96
N GLY A 230 3.90 1.28 10.18
CA GLY A 230 3.44 2.34 11.09
C GLY A 230 2.04 2.93 10.80
N ALA A 231 1.35 2.51 9.74
CA ALA A 231 0.04 3.07 9.35
C ALA A 231 -1.01 3.03 10.49
N ARG A 232 -0.91 2.05 11.41
CA ARG A 232 -1.81 1.96 12.57
C ARG A 232 -1.77 3.19 13.47
N PHE A 233 -0.65 3.89 13.57
CA PHE A 233 -0.51 5.08 14.42
C PHE A 233 -1.10 6.34 13.78
N ILE A 234 -1.38 6.30 12.47
CA ILE A 234 -1.92 7.42 11.68
C ILE A 234 -3.41 7.19 11.38
N ALA A 235 -3.83 5.92 11.22
CA ALA A 235 -5.19 5.55 10.86
C ALA A 235 -6.23 5.92 11.95
N PRO A 236 -7.43 6.38 11.55
CA PRO A 236 -8.50 6.69 12.50
C PRO A 236 -8.88 5.52 13.43
N GLY A 237 -8.79 5.79 14.73
CA GLY A 237 -9.10 4.81 15.76
C GLY A 237 -8.03 3.75 15.98
N GLY A 238 -6.83 3.93 15.40
CA GLY A 238 -5.60 3.27 15.80
C GLY A 238 -5.19 3.61 17.24
N PRO A 239 -4.07 3.05 17.75
CA PRO A 239 -3.53 3.43 19.05
C PRO A 239 -3.23 4.93 19.11
N ASP A 240 -3.42 5.52 20.29
CA ASP A 240 -2.98 6.89 20.53
C ASP A 240 -1.45 6.94 20.31
N PRO A 241 -0.92 7.96 19.61
CA PRO A 241 0.51 8.10 19.46
C PRO A 241 1.12 8.21 20.86
N ILE A 242 2.13 7.38 21.14
CA ILE A 242 2.92 7.53 22.36
C ILE A 242 3.86 8.70 22.06
N PHE A 243 3.44 9.90 22.47
CA PHE A 243 4.31 11.07 22.56
C PHE A 243 4.98 11.11 23.95
#